data_AF-A0A6L3YJY7-F1
#
_entry.id   AF-A0A6L3YJY7-F1
#
_cell.length_a   1.000
_cell.length_b   1.000
_cell.length_c   1.000
_cell.angle_alpha   90.00
_cell.angle_beta   90.00
_cell.angle_gamma   90.00
#
_symmetry.space_group_name_H-M   'P 1'
#
loop_
_entity.id
_entity.type
_entity.pdbx_description
1 polymer ?
#
loop_
_entity_poly.entity_id
_entity_poly.type
_entity_poly.pdbx_seq_one_letter_code
_entity_poly.pdbx_strand_id
1 'polypeptide(L)' 'MYLTCAKFVTTPEYAPRLRERRLREIALADEAQVKGFQREAERHECTRRRIEQLPYDLNEPWSALDADKG' A
#
# COMPACT_ATOMS: atom_id res chain seq x y z
N MET A 1 -1.68 13.08 22.34
CA MET A 1 -0.49 13.20 21.46
C MET A 1 -0.84 12.51 20.16
N TYR A 2 -1.16 13.27 19.11
CA TYR A 2 -1.47 12.72 17.79
C TYR A 2 -0.16 12.63 17.01
N LEU A 3 0.35 11.42 16.81
CA LEU A 3 1.44 11.14 15.86
C LEU A 3 0.86 11.13 14.44
N THR A 4 0.32 12.25 13.98
CA THR A 4 0.01 12.43 12.56
C THR A 4 1.30 12.84 11.87
N CYS A 5 2.14 11.86 11.53
CA CYS A 5 3.28 12.05 10.63
C CYS A 5 2.75 12.37 9.22
N ALA A 6 2.33 13.61 8.99
CA ALA A 6 2.03 14.15 7.66
C ALA A 6 3.33 14.47 6.92
N LYS A 7 4.16 13.46 6.62
CA LYS A 7 5.45 13.67 5.93
C LYS A 7 5.59 13.06 4.54
N PHE A 8 4.53 12.50 3.98
CA PHE A 8 4.51 12.19 2.55
C PHE A 8 3.12 12.53 2.04
N VAL A 9 2.95 13.80 1.68
CA VAL A 9 2.00 14.16 0.63
C VAL A 9 2.32 13.19 -0.51
N THR A 10 1.35 12.39 -0.97
CA THR A 10 1.46 11.78 -2.29
C THR A 10 1.44 12.96 -3.25
N THR A 11 2.61 13.50 -3.51
CA THR A 11 2.79 14.20 -4.76
C THR A 11 2.82 13.13 -5.85
N PRO A 12 2.52 13.47 -7.11
CA PRO A 12 2.61 12.53 -8.23
C PRO A 12 3.96 11.80 -8.30
N GLU A 13 5.02 12.38 -7.74
CA GLU A 13 6.35 11.81 -7.61
C GLU A 13 6.42 10.58 -6.67
N TYR A 14 5.47 10.44 -5.75
CA TYR A 14 5.43 9.34 -4.77
C TYR A 14 4.63 8.12 -5.29
N ALA A 15 3.73 8.32 -6.25
CA ALA A 15 2.92 7.26 -6.83
C ALA A 15 3.74 6.10 -7.44
N PRO A 16 4.87 6.32 -8.16
CA PRO A 16 5.73 5.22 -8.62
C PRO A 16 6.30 4.40 -7.46
N ARG A 17 6.75 5.05 -6.39
CA ARG A 17 7.32 4.37 -5.22
C ARG A 17 6.29 3.54 -4.47
N LEU A 18 5.05 4.03 -4.36
CA LEU A 18 3.96 3.26 -3.77
C LEU A 18 3.62 2.02 -4.64
N ARG A 19 3.63 2.15 -5.97
CA ARG A 19 3.46 0.99 -6.88
C ARG A 19 4.56 -0.05 -6.70
N GLU A 20 5.82 0.38 -6.70
CA GLU A 20 6.97 -0.50 -6.46
C GLU A 20 6.89 -1.18 -5.10
N ARG A 21 6.53 -0.42 -4.05
CA ARG A 21 6.36 -0.98 -2.70
C ARG A 21 5.23 -2.01 -2.67
N ARG A 22 4.10 -1.74 -3.31
CA ARG A 22 2.98 -2.69 -3.41
C ARG A 22 3.41 -4.00 -4.04
N LEU A 23 4.13 -3.95 -5.17
CA LEU A 23 4.63 -5.15 -5.85
C LEU A 23 5.58 -5.95 -4.94
N ARG A 24 6.43 -5.27 -4.19
CA ARG A 24 7.33 -5.92 -3.23
C ARG A 24 6.57 -6.60 -2.09
N GLU A 25 5.55 -5.98 -1.52
CA GLU A 25 4.74 -6.62 -0.46
C GLU A 25 4.00 -7.85 -0.97
N ILE A 26 3.54 -7.86 -2.23
CA ILE A 26 2.93 -9.04 -2.86
C ILE A 26 3.96 -10.19 -2.92
N ALA A 27 5.13 -9.93 -3.49
CA ALA A 27 6.18 -10.95 -3.61
C ALA A 27 6.60 -11.50 -2.23
N LEU A 28 6.71 -10.64 -1.22
CA LEU A 28 7.07 -11.06 0.14
C LEU A 28 5.96 -11.87 0.81
N ALA A 29 4.69 -11.52 0.59
CA ALA A 29 3.56 -12.32 1.09
C ALA A 29 3.56 -13.72 0.45
N ASP A 30 3.73 -13.79 -0.87
CA ASP A 30 3.78 -15.05 -1.61
C ASP A 30 4.94 -15.93 -1.14
N GLU A 31 6.14 -15.35 -1.01
CA GLU A 31 7.31 -16.05 -0.47
C GLU A 31 7.10 -16.56 0.96
N ALA A 32 6.49 -15.73 1.82
CA ALA A 32 6.19 -16.11 3.20
C ALA A 32 5.17 -17.25 3.25
N GLN A 33 4.15 -17.25 2.38
CA GLN A 33 3.19 -18.35 2.26
C GLN A 33 3.87 -19.65 1.83
N VAL A 34 4.72 -19.61 0.79
CA VAL A 34 5.49 -20.78 0.32
C VAL A 34 6.40 -21.34 1.42
N LYS A 35 7.00 -20.49 2.24
CA LYS A 35 7.86 -20.88 3.37
C LYS A 35 7.07 -21.29 4.62
N GLY A 36 5.74 -21.19 4.61
CA GLY A 36 4.88 -21.51 5.76
C GLY A 36 4.86 -20.44 6.87
N PHE A 37 5.38 -19.25 6.61
CA PHE A 37 5.42 -18.12 7.56
C PHE A 37 4.10 -17.33 7.56
N GLN A 38 3.03 -17.97 8.04
CA GLN A 38 1.66 -17.41 8.00
C GLN A 38 1.56 -15.99 8.59
N ARG A 39 2.16 -15.77 9.78
CA ARG A 39 2.15 -14.44 10.41
C ARG A 39 2.89 -13.38 9.60
N GLU A 40 3.96 -13.75 8.92
CA GLU A 40 4.71 -12.78 8.11
C GLU A 40 3.96 -12.47 6.81
N ALA A 41 3.32 -13.48 6.20
CA ALA A 41 2.41 -13.28 5.07
C ALA A 41 1.26 -12.32 5.44
N GLU A 42 0.62 -12.51 6.59
CA GLU A 42 -0.43 -11.60 7.10
C GLU A 42 0.08 -10.17 7.29
N ARG A 43 1.32 -9.98 7.76
CA ARG A 43 1.93 -8.65 7.92
C ARG A 43 2.16 -7.96 6.58
N HIS A 44 2.66 -8.70 5.59
CA HIS A 44 2.83 -8.19 4.23
C HIS A 44 1.48 -7.84 3.59
N GLU A 45 0.45 -8.67 3.79
CA GLU A 45 -0.90 -8.38 3.32
C GLU A 45 -1.50 -7.12 3.98
N CYS A 46 -1.35 -6.96 5.30
CA CYS A 46 -1.80 -5.76 6.00
C CYS A 46 -1.10 -4.50 5.44
N THR A 47 0.20 -4.60 5.20
CA THR A 47 1.00 -3.51 4.64
C THR A 47 0.56 -3.19 3.21
N ARG A 48 0.35 -4.20 2.37
CA ARG A 48 -0.19 -4.05 1.01
C ARG A 48 -1.54 -3.33 1.02
N ARG A 49 -2.48 -3.77 1.86
CA ARG A 49 -3.81 -3.15 1.99
C ARG A 49 -3.69 -1.68 2.39
N ARG A 50 -2.81 -1.35 3.34
CA ARG A 50 -2.60 0.05 3.74
C ARG A 50 -2.03 0.88 2.59
N ILE A 51 -1.07 0.36 1.82
CA ILE A 51 -0.54 1.04 0.64
C ILE A 51 -1.62 1.27 -0.42
N GLU A 52 -2.53 0.32 -0.62
CA GLU A 52 -3.64 0.46 -1.57
C GLU A 52 -4.66 1.52 -1.14
N GLN A 53 -4.84 1.74 0.17
CA GLN A 53 -5.75 2.73 0.74
C GLN A 53 -5.17 4.16 0.75
N LEU A 54 -3.85 4.31 0.89
CA LEU A 54 -3.20 5.63 0.99
C LEU A 54 -3.62 6.62 -0.12
N PRO A 55 -3.75 6.24 -1.40
CA PRO A 55 -4.13 7.20 -2.44
C PRO A 55 -5.60 7.66 -2.34
N TYR A 56 -6.49 6.80 -1.84
CA TYR A 56 -7.88 7.18 -1.55
C TYR A 56 -7.97 8.12 -0.35
N ASP A 57 -7.21 7.83 0.72
CA ASP A 57 -7.09 8.72 1.89
C ASP A 57 -6.58 10.13 1.51
N LEU A 58 -5.91 10.24 0.36
CA LEU A 58 -5.30 11.48 -0.14
C LEU A 58 -6.09 12.13 -1.29
N ASN A 59 -7.28 11.61 -1.63
CA ASN A 59 -8.12 12.05 -2.75
C ASN A 59 -7.41 12.03 -4.12
N GLU A 60 -6.36 11.21 -4.27
CA GLU A 60 -5.61 11.05 -5.51
C GLU A 60 -5.59 9.56 -5.89
N PRO A 61 -6.71 9.02 -6.42
CA PRO A 61 -6.81 7.60 -6.73
C PRO A 61 -5.76 7.18 -7.76
N TRP A 62 -5.40 5.89 -7.74
CA TRP A 62 -4.37 5.31 -8.63
C TRP A 62 -4.59 5.61 -10.12
N SER A 63 -5.84 5.87 -10.50
CA SER A 63 -6.31 6.36 -11.79
C SER A 63 -7.59 7.18 -11.59
N ALA A 64 -7.86 8.15 -12.47
CA ALA A 64 -9.14 8.87 -12.49
C ALA A 64 -10.36 7.94 -12.69
N LEU A 65 -10.16 6.73 -13.20
CA LEU A 65 -11.21 5.70 -13.37
C LEU A 65 -11.53 4.93 -12.07
N ASP A 66 -10.67 5.00 -11.04
CA ASP A 66 -10.88 4.33 -9.76
C ASP A 66 -11.67 5.19 -8.75
N ALA A 67 -11.89 6.47 -9.07
CA ALA A 67 -12.62 7.42 -8.22
C ALA A 67 -14.14 7.15 -8.11
N ASP A 68 -14.70 6.34 -9.02
CA ASP A 68 -16.15 6.08 -9.14
C ASP A 68 -16.61 4.80 -8.40
N LYS A 69 -15.70 4.09 -7.74
CA LYS A 69 -16.05 2.92 -6.90
C LYS A 69 -16.28 3.36 -5.45
N GLY A 70 -17.27 4.21 -5.25
CA GLY A 70 -17.82 4.61 -3.95
C GLY A 70 -18.91 3.67 -3.47
#